data_AF-A0AAW7LAL5-F1
#
_entry.id   AF-A0AAW7LAL5-F1
#
_cell.length_a   1.000
_cell.length_b   1.000
_cell.length_c   1.000
_cell.angle_alpha   90.00
_cell.angle_beta   90.00
_cell.angle_gamma   90.00
#
_symmetry.space_group_name_H-M   'P 1'
#
loop_
_entity.id
_entity.type
_entity.pdbx_description
1 polymer ?
#
loop_
_entity_poly.entity_id
_entity_poly.type
_entity_poly.pdbx_seq_one_letter_code
_entity_poly.pdbx_strand_id
1 'polypeptide(L)'
;MTTKQLSSLFVFHLLFATTEANANARWYVVNDSVMGGISNSQVLYENDNLVFTGNVSLANNGGFASIRTLLDVQSQDITKIMLRVKGDGQTYQLRLRTNEYMDGAAYTRSFSTTKSEWLNIEFLPEDFQLTYRGRLLEQQPTINFKDVRQLGFMIAGKQAGEFRLEVEKIEFKN
;
A
#
# COMPACT_ATOMS: atom_id res chain seq x y z
N MET A 1 -31.08 -20.96 -10.41
CA MET A 1 -30.36 -20.48 -9.22
C MET A 1 -29.20 -19.64 -9.72
N THR A 2 -29.35 -18.33 -9.69
CA THR A 2 -28.37 -17.39 -10.23
C THR A 2 -28.03 -16.44 -9.10
N THR A 3 -26.93 -16.72 -8.41
CA THR A 3 -26.46 -15.91 -7.29
C THR A 3 -25.87 -14.62 -7.84
N LYS A 4 -26.61 -13.51 -7.76
CA LYS A 4 -26.07 -12.18 -8.01
C LYS A 4 -25.08 -11.87 -6.89
N GLN A 5 -23.80 -11.76 -7.22
CA GLN A 5 -22.83 -11.07 -6.37
C GLN A 5 -23.25 -9.61 -6.25
N LEU A 6 -23.57 -9.16 -5.05
CA LEU A 6 -23.67 -7.73 -4.73
C LEU A 6 -22.25 -7.19 -4.53
N SER A 7 -21.70 -6.55 -5.56
CA SER A 7 -20.56 -5.65 -5.38
C SER A 7 -21.05 -4.41 -4.65
N SER A 8 -20.76 -4.31 -3.36
CA SER A 8 -20.99 -3.10 -2.57
C SER A 8 -20.10 -1.99 -3.11
N LEU A 9 -20.72 -0.97 -3.70
CA LEU A 9 -20.08 0.21 -4.26
C LEU A 9 -20.20 1.33 -3.23
N PHE A 10 -19.10 1.71 -2.59
CA PHE A 10 -19.03 2.90 -1.74
C PHE A 10 -18.17 3.97 -2.43
N VAL A 11 -18.74 5.16 -2.60
CA VAL A 11 -18.07 6.39 -3.05
C VAL A 11 -18.16 7.36 -1.86
N PHE A 12 -17.05 7.99 -1.45
CA PHE A 12 -17.05 8.86 -0.27
C PHE A 12 -16.14 10.08 -0.41
N HIS A 13 -16.56 11.20 0.20
CA HIS A 13 -15.92 12.51 0.17
C HIS A 13 -14.90 12.64 1.32
N LEU A 14 -13.62 12.81 0.99
CA LEU A 14 -12.52 13.00 1.94
C LEU A 14 -12.30 14.48 2.27
N LEU A 15 -11.95 14.77 3.53
CA LEU A 15 -11.47 16.08 3.96
C LEU A 15 -9.93 16.10 3.89
N PHE A 16 -9.36 16.40 2.72
CA PHE A 16 -7.93 16.64 2.56
C PHE A 16 -7.62 18.11 2.84
N ALA A 17 -6.94 18.39 3.95
CA ALA A 17 -6.24 19.66 4.10
C ALA A 17 -4.86 19.54 3.43
N THR A 18 -4.67 20.36 2.39
CA THR A 18 -3.46 20.75 1.65
C THR A 18 -3.05 19.93 0.41
N THR A 19 -3.47 20.48 -0.75
CA THR A 19 -2.95 20.37 -2.13
C THR A 19 -2.84 18.98 -2.79
N GLU A 20 -4.02 18.50 -3.20
CA GLU A 20 -4.32 17.80 -4.47
C GLU A 20 -3.68 16.43 -4.73
N ALA A 21 -4.15 15.44 -3.97
CA ALA A 21 -4.51 14.13 -4.50
C ALA A 21 -6.00 13.90 -4.24
N ASN A 22 -6.77 13.52 -5.26
CA ASN A 22 -8.22 13.39 -5.14
C ASN A 22 -8.64 12.34 -4.08
N ALA A 23 -9.53 12.80 -3.19
CA ALA A 23 -10.25 12.15 -2.09
C ALA A 23 -11.06 10.86 -2.39
N ASN A 24 -10.91 10.25 -3.57
CA ASN A 24 -11.75 9.14 -4.04
C ASN A 24 -10.93 7.88 -4.33
N ALA A 25 -9.92 7.62 -3.51
CA ALA A 25 -9.01 6.49 -3.69
C ALA A 25 -9.71 5.16 -3.36
N ARG A 26 -10.28 4.49 -4.38
CA ARG A 26 -10.71 3.09 -4.25
C ARG A 26 -9.48 2.24 -3.96
N TRP A 27 -9.48 1.58 -2.80
CA TRP A 27 -8.45 0.62 -2.45
C TRP A 27 -8.79 -0.77 -2.98
N TYR A 28 -7.82 -1.41 -3.60
CA TYR A 28 -7.90 -2.75 -4.15
C TYR A 28 -7.05 -3.69 -3.30
N VAL A 29 -7.67 -4.78 -2.85
CA VAL A 29 -6.99 -5.87 -2.13
C VAL A 29 -6.37 -6.85 -3.13
N VAL A 30 -5.13 -7.26 -2.88
CA VAL A 30 -4.39 -8.26 -3.64
C VAL A 30 -3.69 -9.21 -2.66
N ASN A 31 -4.12 -10.46 -2.63
CA ASN A 31 -3.55 -11.52 -1.78
C ASN A 31 -2.86 -12.59 -2.65
N ASP A 32 -2.25 -13.57 -1.99
CA ASP A 32 -1.51 -14.68 -2.61
C ASP A 32 -2.37 -15.80 -3.23
N SER A 33 -3.68 -15.57 -3.39
CA SER A 33 -4.65 -16.60 -3.77
C SER A 33 -4.47 -17.17 -5.18
N VAL A 34 -3.83 -16.42 -6.10
CA VAL A 34 -3.60 -16.88 -7.49
C VAL A 34 -2.79 -18.18 -7.54
N MET A 35 -1.85 -18.36 -6.61
CA MET A 35 -1.02 -19.57 -6.52
C MET A 35 -1.54 -20.58 -5.49
N GLY A 36 -2.77 -20.39 -4.98
CA GLY A 36 -3.39 -21.25 -3.96
C GLY A 36 -3.13 -20.83 -2.51
N GLY A 37 -2.43 -19.71 -2.30
CA GLY A 37 -2.24 -19.11 -0.98
C GLY A 37 -3.57 -18.78 -0.30
N ILE A 38 -3.56 -18.79 1.03
CA ILE A 38 -4.76 -18.61 1.85
C ILE A 38 -4.67 -17.36 2.75
N SER A 39 -3.79 -16.41 2.41
CA SER A 39 -3.77 -15.11 3.09
C SER A 39 -5.04 -14.33 2.74
N ASN A 40 -5.55 -13.60 3.72
CA ASN A 40 -6.72 -12.75 3.55
C ASN A 40 -6.46 -11.37 4.15
N SER A 41 -7.10 -10.37 3.57
CA SER A 41 -6.98 -9.00 4.06
C SER A 41 -8.16 -8.16 3.59
N GLN A 42 -8.31 -7.03 4.26
CA GLN A 42 -9.35 -6.05 4.01
C GLN A 42 -8.83 -4.64 4.28
N VAL A 43 -9.60 -3.67 3.79
CA VAL A 43 -9.41 -2.26 4.07
C VAL A 43 -10.65 -1.75 4.77
N LEU A 44 -10.47 -1.12 5.93
CA LEU A 44 -11.52 -0.48 6.71
C LEU A 44 -11.18 1.00 6.88
N TYR A 45 -12.17 1.78 7.30
CA TYR A 45 -11.96 3.13 7.80
C TYR A 45 -12.47 3.20 9.23
N GLU A 46 -11.60 3.56 10.17
CA GLU A 46 -11.89 3.62 11.60
C GLU A 46 -11.24 4.86 12.21
N ASN A 47 -12.00 5.69 12.92
CA ASN A 47 -11.49 6.92 13.57
C ASN A 47 -10.69 7.81 12.59
N ASP A 48 -11.25 8.06 11.40
CA ASP A 48 -10.64 8.83 10.31
C ASP A 48 -9.34 8.26 9.72
N ASN A 49 -8.96 7.04 10.12
CA ASN A 49 -7.77 6.35 9.60
C ASN A 49 -8.14 5.26 8.60
N LEU A 50 -7.29 5.08 7.59
CA LEU A 50 -7.29 3.89 6.75
C LEU A 50 -6.70 2.72 7.55
N VAL A 51 -7.39 1.59 7.58
CA VAL A 51 -6.94 0.39 8.28
C VAL A 51 -6.72 -0.73 7.28
N PHE A 52 -5.48 -1.18 7.14
CA PHE A 52 -5.11 -2.39 6.40
C PHE A 52 -4.92 -3.54 7.39
N THR A 53 -5.76 -4.56 7.32
CA THR A 53 -5.74 -5.66 8.30
C THR A 53 -6.12 -6.99 7.68
N GLY A 54 -5.70 -8.08 8.32
CA GLY A 54 -5.98 -9.43 7.85
C GLY A 54 -5.10 -10.48 8.53
N ASN A 55 -4.92 -11.61 7.87
CA ASN A 55 -4.03 -12.67 8.31
C ASN A 55 -3.19 -13.19 7.14
N VAL A 56 -1.87 -13.18 7.32
CA VAL A 56 -0.91 -13.77 6.37
C VAL A 56 -0.67 -15.23 6.73
N SER A 57 -0.75 -16.12 5.74
CA SER A 57 -0.42 -17.54 5.88
C SER A 57 0.70 -17.93 4.92
N LEU A 58 1.65 -18.74 5.42
CA LEU A 58 2.70 -19.33 4.58
C LEU A 58 2.27 -20.65 3.91
N ALA A 59 1.05 -21.12 4.18
CA ALA A 59 0.52 -22.32 3.55
C ALA A 59 0.34 -22.12 2.04
N ASN A 60 0.43 -23.21 1.27
CA ASN A 60 0.24 -23.24 -0.17
C ASN A 60 1.16 -22.26 -0.95
N ASN A 61 2.40 -22.11 -0.50
CA ASN A 61 3.37 -21.16 -1.07
C ASN A 61 2.88 -19.69 -1.01
N GLY A 62 1.97 -19.39 -0.09
CA GLY A 62 1.55 -18.04 0.22
C GLY A 62 2.61 -17.25 1.00
N GLY A 63 2.17 -16.15 1.60
CA GLY A 63 2.96 -15.31 2.48
C GLY A 63 2.88 -13.84 2.15
N PHE A 64 1.80 -13.37 1.52
CA PHE A 64 1.57 -11.93 1.42
C PHE A 64 0.10 -11.51 1.39
N ALA A 65 -0.12 -10.29 1.88
CA ALA A 65 -1.30 -9.50 1.65
C ALA A 65 -0.89 -8.09 1.21
N SER A 66 -1.65 -7.49 0.30
CA SER A 66 -1.36 -6.15 -0.21
C SER A 66 -2.63 -5.39 -0.52
N ILE A 67 -2.54 -4.07 -0.38
CA ILE A 67 -3.56 -3.12 -0.83
C ILE A 67 -2.91 -2.07 -1.71
N ARG A 68 -3.68 -1.52 -2.65
CA ARG A 68 -3.22 -0.42 -3.50
C ARG A 68 -4.36 0.48 -3.91
N THR A 69 -4.04 1.71 -4.28
CA THR A 69 -4.99 2.65 -4.89
C THR A 69 -4.34 3.37 -6.06
N LEU A 70 -5.18 3.88 -6.97
CA LEU A 70 -4.76 4.79 -8.03
C LEU A 70 -4.63 6.19 -7.43
N LEU A 71 -3.60 6.91 -7.85
CA LEU A 71 -3.35 8.28 -7.46
C LEU A 71 -3.49 9.18 -8.68
N ASP A 72 -4.17 10.29 -8.47
CA ASP A 72 -4.17 11.43 -9.36
C ASP A 72 -3.29 12.51 -8.73
N VAL A 73 -1.97 12.41 -8.97
CA VAL A 73 -0.97 13.33 -8.42
C VAL A 73 -0.82 14.51 -9.38
N GLN A 74 -1.31 15.68 -8.98
CA GLN A 74 -1.32 16.89 -9.82
C GLN A 74 -0.11 17.81 -9.56
N SER A 75 0.65 17.58 -8.49
CA SER A 75 1.79 18.43 -8.10
C SER A 75 3.08 18.05 -8.84
N GLN A 76 3.78 19.07 -9.36
CA GLN A 76 4.97 18.89 -10.20
C GLN A 76 6.29 18.81 -9.40
N ASP A 77 6.31 19.27 -8.14
CA ASP A 77 7.54 19.46 -7.35
C ASP A 77 7.55 18.59 -6.08
N ILE A 78 7.26 17.30 -6.22
CA ILE A 78 7.28 16.39 -5.07
C ILE A 78 8.68 15.79 -4.91
N THR A 79 9.31 16.09 -3.78
CA THR A 79 10.63 15.58 -3.39
C THR A 79 10.55 14.50 -2.32
N LYS A 80 9.45 14.41 -1.58
CA LYS A 80 9.30 13.45 -0.48
C LYS A 80 7.87 13.01 -0.21
N ILE A 81 7.75 11.83 0.40
CA ILE A 81 6.49 11.29 0.91
C ILE A 81 6.58 11.22 2.44
N MET A 82 5.65 11.87 3.13
CA MET A 82 5.50 11.75 4.58
C MET A 82 4.38 10.77 4.89
N LEU A 83 4.66 9.78 5.74
CA LEU A 83 3.73 8.76 6.17
C LEU A 83 3.56 8.82 7.69
N ARG A 84 2.32 8.83 8.16
CA ARG A 84 1.99 8.69 9.59
C ARG A 84 1.15 7.44 9.81
N VAL A 85 1.73 6.46 10.51
CA VAL A 85 1.17 5.12 10.67
C VAL A 85 1.31 4.60 12.09
N LYS A 86 0.43 3.68 12.48
CA LYS A 86 0.55 2.88 13.70
C LYS A 86 0.43 1.41 13.32
N GLY A 87 1.42 0.62 13.70
CA GLY A 87 1.47 -0.80 13.37
C GLY A 87 1.38 -1.71 14.59
N ASP A 88 1.69 -2.96 14.35
CA ASP A 88 1.45 -4.10 15.23
C ASP A 88 2.75 -4.85 15.60
N GLY A 89 3.91 -4.32 15.20
CA GLY A 89 5.21 -4.98 15.36
C GLY A 89 5.72 -5.63 14.07
N GLN A 90 4.91 -5.69 13.03
CA GLN A 90 5.27 -6.30 11.75
C GLN A 90 6.04 -5.30 10.86
N THR A 91 6.64 -5.83 9.79
CA THR A 91 7.30 -5.03 8.76
C THR A 91 6.42 -4.91 7.52
N TYR A 92 6.23 -3.69 7.05
CA TYR A 92 5.41 -3.39 5.89
C TYR A 92 6.26 -2.80 4.78
N GLN A 93 5.76 -2.86 3.55
CA GLN A 93 6.35 -2.20 2.39
C GLN A 93 5.41 -1.09 1.93
N LEU A 94 5.94 0.11 1.74
CA LEU A 94 5.34 1.10 0.87
C LEU A 94 5.71 0.74 -0.57
N ARG A 95 4.70 0.66 -1.46
CA ARG A 95 4.87 0.29 -2.86
C ARG A 95 4.32 1.38 -3.77
N LEU A 96 5.12 1.80 -4.74
CA LEU A 96 4.77 2.82 -5.72
C LEU A 96 4.89 2.27 -7.14
N ARG A 97 4.00 2.68 -8.04
CA ARG A 97 4.10 2.39 -9.48
C ARG A 97 3.90 3.66 -10.27
N THR A 98 4.57 3.75 -11.41
CA THR A 98 4.52 4.89 -12.33
C THR A 98 3.58 4.67 -13.52
N ASN A 99 2.73 3.64 -13.44
CA ASN A 99 1.71 3.30 -14.43
C ASN A 99 0.45 2.82 -13.71
N GLU A 100 -0.64 2.66 -14.45
CA GLU A 100 -1.95 2.24 -13.92
C GLU A 100 -2.21 0.73 -14.07
N TYR A 101 -1.22 -0.04 -14.55
CA TYR A 101 -1.41 -1.47 -14.81
C TYR A 101 -1.58 -2.28 -13.52
N MET A 102 -2.38 -3.34 -13.62
CA MET A 102 -2.69 -4.23 -12.50
C MET A 102 -1.55 -5.18 -12.11
N ASP A 103 -0.55 -5.40 -12.97
CA ASP A 103 0.67 -6.17 -12.68
C ASP A 103 1.90 -5.40 -13.19
N GLY A 104 3.10 -5.83 -12.78
CA GLY A 104 4.38 -5.26 -13.22
C GLY A 104 5.32 -4.94 -12.05
N ALA A 105 6.44 -4.30 -12.35
CA ALA A 105 7.39 -3.86 -11.34
C ALA A 105 6.80 -2.76 -10.43
N ALA A 106 7.27 -2.70 -9.19
CA ALA A 106 6.94 -1.65 -8.25
C ALA A 106 8.20 -1.18 -7.54
N TYR A 107 8.28 0.12 -7.28
CA TYR A 107 9.24 0.70 -6.37
C TYR A 107 8.82 0.39 -4.94
N THR A 108 9.72 -0.17 -4.15
CA THR A 108 9.39 -0.67 -2.81
C THR A 108 10.38 -0.16 -1.78
N ARG A 109 9.86 0.25 -0.62
CA ARG A 109 10.64 0.52 0.58
C ARG A 109 9.97 -0.11 1.80
N SER A 110 10.72 -0.92 2.53
CA SER A 110 10.26 -1.53 3.78
C SER A 110 10.40 -0.56 4.96
N PHE A 111 9.49 -0.68 5.93
CA PHE A 111 9.56 -0.04 7.24
C PHE A 111 9.00 -0.97 8.31
N SER A 112 9.66 -1.01 9.46
CA SER A 112 9.23 -1.83 10.61
C SER A 112 8.41 -0.98 11.58
N THR A 113 7.43 -1.60 12.21
CA THR A 113 6.56 -0.94 13.19
C THR A 113 6.85 -1.43 14.60
N THR A 114 6.58 -0.60 15.60
CA THR A 114 6.48 -1.05 17.00
C THR A 114 4.99 -1.15 17.34
N LYS A 115 4.61 -2.21 18.05
CA LYS A 115 3.21 -2.49 18.35
C LYS A 115 2.56 -1.32 19.10
N SER A 116 1.47 -0.81 18.54
CA SER A 116 0.65 0.28 19.09
C SER A 116 1.35 1.65 19.15
N GLU A 117 2.49 1.84 18.49
CA GLU A 117 3.20 3.12 18.44
C GLU A 117 2.97 3.84 17.10
N TRP A 118 2.74 5.15 17.18
CA TRP A 118 2.68 6.02 15.99
C TRP A 118 4.08 6.34 15.50
N LEU A 119 4.29 6.17 14.19
CA LEU A 119 5.52 6.48 13.48
C LEU A 119 5.25 7.55 12.43
N ASN A 120 6.15 8.53 12.35
CA ASN A 120 6.23 9.46 11.22
C ASN A 120 7.47 9.06 10.40
N ILE A 121 7.27 8.76 9.13
CA ILE A 121 8.33 8.28 8.24
C ILE A 121 8.41 9.23 7.06
N GLU A 122 9.62 9.71 6.77
CA GLU A 122 9.93 10.42 5.54
C GLU A 122 10.55 9.43 4.55
N PHE A 123 10.07 9.45 3.31
CA PHE A 123 10.61 8.67 2.21
C PHE A 123 11.09 9.60 1.10
N LEU A 124 12.34 9.41 0.68
CA LEU A 124 12.97 10.08 -0.44
C LEU A 124 12.99 9.17 -1.68
N PRO A 125 13.14 9.71 -2.90
CA PRO A 125 13.22 8.91 -4.12
C PRO A 125 14.25 7.79 -4.07
N GLU A 126 15.43 8.07 -3.53
CA GLU A 126 16.56 7.15 -3.38
C GLU A 126 16.31 6.02 -2.37
N ASP A 127 15.26 6.12 -1.55
CA ASP A 127 14.92 5.07 -0.60
C ASP A 127 14.34 3.82 -1.27
N PHE A 128 13.85 3.95 -2.50
CA PHE A 128 13.08 2.91 -3.16
C PHE A 128 13.94 2.02 -4.05
N GLN A 129 13.64 0.73 -4.00
CA GLN A 129 14.20 -0.27 -4.91
C GLN A 129 13.13 -0.79 -5.86
N LEU A 130 13.45 -0.92 -7.13
CA LEU A 130 12.56 -1.48 -8.14
C LEU A 130 12.55 -3.00 -8.05
N THR A 131 11.39 -3.58 -7.75
CA THR A 131 11.21 -5.02 -7.60
C THR A 131 10.06 -5.54 -8.45
N TYR A 132 10.19 -6.80 -8.90
CA TYR A 132 9.11 -7.52 -9.56
C TYR A 132 8.97 -8.92 -8.96
N ARG A 133 7.77 -9.23 -8.46
CA ARG A 133 7.46 -10.52 -7.80
C ARG A 133 8.49 -10.92 -6.74
N GLY A 134 8.89 -9.95 -5.91
CA GLY A 134 9.85 -10.13 -4.81
C GLY A 134 11.33 -10.18 -5.23
N ARG A 135 11.64 -10.03 -6.52
CA ARG A 135 13.01 -10.01 -7.04
C ARG A 135 13.44 -8.58 -7.33
N LEU A 136 14.67 -8.23 -6.95
CA LEU A 136 15.30 -6.99 -7.35
C LEU A 136 15.56 -7.02 -8.86
N LEU A 137 15.27 -5.93 -9.56
CA LEU A 137 15.63 -5.80 -10.98
C LEU A 137 17.07 -5.31 -11.11
N GLU A 138 17.77 -5.69 -12.18
CA GLU A 138 19.14 -5.22 -12.43
C GLU A 138 19.20 -3.70 -12.64
N GLN A 139 18.23 -3.18 -13.41
CA GLN A 139 18.08 -1.74 -13.60
C GLN A 139 17.32 -1.14 -12.41
N GLN A 140 17.95 -0.16 -11.77
CA GLN A 140 17.42 0.54 -10.59
C GLN A 140 17.34 2.05 -10.85
N PRO A 141 16.51 2.52 -11.81
CA PRO A 141 16.31 3.95 -12.00
C PRO A 141 15.61 4.55 -10.79
N THR A 142 16.14 5.63 -10.21
CA THR A 142 15.48 6.37 -9.13
C THR A 142 14.08 6.80 -9.55
N ILE A 143 13.09 6.57 -8.70
CA ILE A 143 11.70 6.96 -8.97
C ILE A 143 11.58 8.49 -9.01
N ASN A 144 10.78 9.03 -9.92
CA ASN A 144 10.32 10.41 -9.81
C ASN A 144 8.90 10.41 -9.24
N PHE A 145 8.69 11.07 -8.10
CA PHE A 145 7.37 11.04 -7.44
C PHE A 145 6.26 11.70 -8.24
N LYS A 146 6.57 12.62 -9.17
CA LYS A 146 5.58 13.18 -10.10
C LYS A 146 4.98 12.13 -11.04
N ASP A 147 5.71 11.05 -11.29
CA ASP A 147 5.31 9.98 -12.20
C ASP A 147 4.51 8.88 -11.47
N VAL A 148 4.35 8.97 -10.14
CA VAL A 148 3.59 7.99 -9.37
C VAL A 148 2.11 8.04 -9.79
N ARG A 149 1.56 6.86 -10.07
CA ARG A 149 0.14 6.63 -10.43
C ARG A 149 -0.54 5.63 -9.52
N GLN A 150 0.22 4.83 -8.76
CA GLN A 150 -0.33 3.94 -7.73
C GLN A 150 0.51 4.01 -6.47
N LEU A 151 -0.16 3.93 -5.32
CA LEU A 151 0.44 3.74 -4.01
C LEU A 151 -0.23 2.55 -3.31
N GLY A 152 0.55 1.77 -2.58
CA GLY A 152 0.03 0.63 -1.84
C GLY A 152 0.88 0.23 -0.65
N PHE A 153 0.31 -0.64 0.17
CA PHE A 153 1.00 -1.29 1.28
C PHE A 153 1.02 -2.79 1.05
N MET A 154 2.06 -3.45 1.55
CA MET A 154 2.19 -4.90 1.50
C MET A 154 2.87 -5.42 2.75
N ILE A 155 2.36 -6.52 3.27
CA ILE A 155 3.02 -7.34 4.29
C ILE A 155 3.48 -8.64 3.60
N ALA A 156 4.76 -8.96 3.70
CA ALA A 156 5.39 -10.10 3.01
C ALA A 156 6.73 -10.49 3.68
N GLY A 157 7.50 -11.40 3.08
CA GLY A 157 8.86 -11.70 3.56
C GLY A 157 8.92 -12.74 4.67
N LYS A 158 8.08 -13.78 4.58
CA LYS A 158 8.02 -14.93 5.51
C LYS A 158 7.54 -14.61 6.93
N GLN A 159 6.89 -13.47 7.14
CA GLN A 159 6.08 -13.22 8.34
C GLN A 159 4.66 -13.78 8.15
N ALA A 160 4.03 -14.21 9.24
CA ALA A 160 2.72 -14.85 9.25
C ALA A 160 1.92 -14.43 10.48
N GLY A 161 0.61 -14.66 10.43
CA GLY A 161 -0.33 -14.32 11.49
C GLY A 161 -1.16 -13.09 11.18
N GLU A 162 -1.95 -12.69 12.19
CA GLU A 162 -2.77 -11.49 12.12
C GLU A 162 -1.91 -10.25 11.99
N PHE A 163 -2.40 -9.28 11.22
CA PHE A 163 -1.75 -8.01 11.06
C PHE A 163 -2.74 -6.84 11.02
N ARG A 164 -2.26 -5.67 11.41
CA ARG A 164 -2.99 -4.42 11.39
C ARG A 164 -2.03 -3.22 11.25
N LEU A 165 -2.24 -2.47 10.17
CA LEU A 165 -1.59 -1.19 9.90
C LEU A 165 -2.66 -0.10 9.80
N GLU A 166 -2.60 0.88 10.70
CA GLU A 166 -3.42 2.08 10.65
C GLU A 166 -2.61 3.20 9.99
N VAL A 167 -3.21 3.87 9.01
CA VAL A 167 -2.62 4.98 8.27
C VAL A 167 -3.48 6.21 8.51
N GLU A 168 -2.93 7.16 9.26
CA GLU A 168 -3.58 8.45 9.52
C GLU A 168 -3.31 9.43 8.38
N LYS A 169 -2.07 9.42 7.85
CA LYS A 169 -1.67 10.43 6.87
C LYS A 169 -0.68 9.91 5.85
N ILE A 170 -0.87 10.31 4.59
CA ILE A 170 0.07 10.19 3.50
C ILE A 170 0.13 11.56 2.82
N GLU A 171 1.31 12.19 2.77
CA GLU A 171 1.49 13.51 2.15
C GLU A 171 2.63 13.48 1.13
N PHE A 172 2.40 14.07 -0.03
CA PHE A 172 3.43 14.32 -1.03
C PHE A 172 3.88 15.78 -0.87
N LYS A 173 5.18 16.00 -0.59
CA LYS A 173 5.74 17.34 -0.28
C LYS A 173 6.97 17.66 -1.12
N ASN A 174 7.27 18.96 -1.21
CA ASN A 174 8.55 19.51 -1.66
C ASN A 174 9.51 19.69 -0.46
#